data_AF-A0A1I6HKE8-F1
#
_entry.id   AF-A0A1I6HKE8-F1
#
_cell.length_a   1.000
_cell.length_b   1.000
_cell.length_c   1.000
_cell.angle_alpha   90.00
_cell.angle_beta   90.00
_cell.angle_gamma   90.00
#
_symmetry.space_group_name_H-M   'P 1'
#
loop_
_entity.id
_entity.type
_entity.pdbx_description
1 polymer ?
#
loop_
_entity_poly.entity_id
_entity_poly.type
_entity_poly.pdbx_seq_one_letter_code
_entity_poly.pdbx_strand_id
1 'polypeptide(L)'
;MTKFNSFIVLAEMRTGSNFLEANLNALEGVTCHGEAFNPAFIGYPKFDSLLGMTQEERDADPAALVAKIGADDGLCGFRFFHNHDPRALAICMDDPLCAKIILTRNQVDSYVSWKSARETGQWKLTNATNAKSVKITFDAEEFEEQIGRIQAFQIEVQRSLQTSGQTAFHIHYDDLRDVEILNGLAAFLGIEARLDALDKKLKKQNPEPLWQRVANYDDMQLALGQMDRFDLSRTPNLEPRRGAVVPTYVAADGARLLFMPLRSGPDWAVRRWLADIEAVRPRDLRRKFTQKTLRDWQNDHTGHRSFTVLRHPVARAHAAFCDCILGDGPDSFPGIRANLRRIHKLPIPEDAADLTDLTSYDNTQHRAAFLGFLQFLRQNLSGQTAIRVDPAWASQLAILQGIAAVSLPDMIFREDRLADELGCLAAQVGIEMPPAIGDTEHPHTNRLRAVYDPIIEEAARAAYARDYAAFGFGNWA
;
A
#
# COMPACT_ATOMS: atom_id res chain seq x y z
N MET A 1 0.93 34.51 19.59
CA MET A 1 1.65 34.25 18.33
C MET A 1 0.95 33.08 17.66
N THR A 2 0.52 33.25 16.41
CA THR A 2 -0.11 32.18 15.64
C THR A 2 0.90 31.05 15.41
N LYS A 3 0.45 29.80 15.49
CA LYS A 3 1.29 28.62 15.30
C LYS A 3 1.70 28.42 13.83
N PHE A 4 0.93 29.02 12.92
CA PHE A 4 1.03 28.85 11.48
C PHE A 4 1.17 30.21 10.79
N ASN A 5 1.84 30.22 9.63
CA ASN A 5 1.98 31.39 8.74
C ASN A 5 0.98 31.37 7.58
N SER A 6 0.43 30.20 7.27
CA SER A 6 -0.48 29.98 6.15
C SER A 6 -1.31 28.72 6.39
N PHE A 7 -2.33 28.48 5.56
CA PHE A 7 -3.04 27.21 5.55
C PHE A 7 -3.42 26.73 4.15
N ILE A 8 -3.61 25.42 4.02
CA ILE A 8 -4.11 24.75 2.82
C ILE A 8 -5.35 23.92 3.18
N VAL A 9 -6.43 24.12 2.42
CA VAL A 9 -7.66 23.32 2.51
C VAL A 9 -7.64 22.26 1.41
N LEU A 10 -7.22 21.06 1.78
CA LEU A 10 -7.21 19.87 0.93
C LEU A 10 -8.65 19.32 0.87
N ALA A 11 -9.27 19.46 -0.28
CA ALA A 11 -10.68 19.18 -0.48
C ALA A 11 -10.91 18.58 -1.87
N GLU A 12 -12.18 18.35 -2.22
CA GLU A 12 -12.56 17.93 -3.56
C GLU A 12 -13.70 18.79 -4.09
N MET A 13 -13.92 18.71 -5.40
CA MET A 13 -15.11 19.31 -5.99
C MET A 13 -16.35 18.80 -5.24
N ARG A 14 -17.21 19.74 -4.82
CA ARG A 14 -18.49 19.45 -4.14
C ARG A 14 -18.36 18.84 -2.73
N THR A 15 -17.21 18.94 -2.06
CA THR A 15 -17.10 18.57 -0.62
C THR A 15 -17.60 19.63 0.34
N GLY A 16 -18.14 20.77 -0.15
CA GLY A 16 -18.53 21.91 0.68
C GLY A 16 -17.41 22.92 0.93
N SER A 17 -16.28 22.81 0.22
CA SER A 17 -15.12 23.67 0.40
C SER A 17 -15.40 25.18 0.23
N ASN A 18 -16.32 25.56 -0.66
CA ASN A 18 -16.81 26.95 -0.76
C ASN A 18 -17.50 27.46 0.53
N PHE A 19 -18.21 26.58 1.22
CA PHE A 19 -18.88 26.94 2.47
C PHE A 19 -17.89 27.08 3.61
N LEU A 20 -16.90 26.18 3.69
CA LEU A 20 -15.80 26.30 4.62
C LEU A 20 -15.00 27.60 4.38
N GLU A 21 -14.68 27.90 3.11
CA GLU A 21 -14.02 29.15 2.71
C GLU A 21 -14.80 30.38 3.19
N ALA A 22 -16.12 30.43 2.96
CA ALA A 22 -16.95 31.57 3.37
C ALA A 22 -16.94 31.79 4.90
N ASN A 23 -16.94 30.72 5.69
CA ASN A 23 -16.87 30.83 7.15
C ASN A 23 -15.45 31.15 7.64
N LEU A 24 -14.40 30.65 6.99
CA LEU A 24 -13.02 31.06 7.28
C LEU A 24 -12.83 32.55 7.02
N ASN A 25 -13.32 33.07 5.90
CA ASN A 25 -13.26 34.50 5.55
C ASN A 25 -14.14 35.40 6.45
N ALA A 26 -15.02 34.82 7.26
CA ALA A 26 -15.81 35.55 8.24
C ALA A 26 -15.06 35.71 9.59
N LEU A 27 -13.99 34.95 9.81
CA LEU A 27 -13.11 35.13 10.97
C LEU A 27 -12.21 36.34 10.74
N GLU A 28 -12.18 37.25 11.72
CA GLU A 28 -11.27 38.38 11.68
C GLU A 28 -9.80 37.92 11.61
N GLY A 29 -9.03 38.51 10.69
CA GLY A 29 -7.63 38.17 10.47
C GLY A 29 -7.39 36.88 9.68
N VAL A 30 -8.39 36.36 8.95
CA VAL A 30 -8.25 35.17 8.10
C VAL A 30 -8.70 35.46 6.67
N THR A 31 -7.88 35.06 5.70
CA THR A 31 -8.24 35.16 4.28
C THR A 31 -7.93 33.86 3.53
N CYS A 32 -8.94 33.29 2.89
CA CYS A 32 -8.83 32.15 2.00
C CYS A 32 -9.03 32.63 0.56
N HIS A 33 -7.98 32.55 -0.27
CA HIS A 33 -7.94 33.07 -1.64
C HIS A 33 -8.52 32.11 -2.70
N GLY A 34 -9.59 31.40 -2.37
CA GLY A 34 -10.24 30.47 -3.29
C GLY A 34 -9.31 29.35 -3.77
N GLU A 35 -9.38 29.01 -5.06
CA GLU A 35 -8.59 27.96 -5.71
C GLU A 35 -7.36 28.57 -6.40
N ALA A 36 -6.38 29.03 -5.60
CA ALA A 36 -5.19 29.75 -6.06
C ALA A 36 -4.37 28.99 -7.13
N PHE A 37 -4.44 27.65 -7.13
CA PHE A 37 -3.67 26.76 -8.02
C PHE A 37 -4.55 25.96 -9.01
N ASN A 38 -5.77 26.43 -9.28
CA ASN A 38 -6.61 25.82 -10.32
C ASN A 38 -5.94 25.98 -11.71
N PRO A 39 -5.86 24.96 -12.57
CA PRO A 39 -5.22 25.11 -13.88
C PRO A 39 -5.95 26.04 -14.86
N ALA A 40 -7.23 26.33 -14.63
CA ALA A 40 -8.05 27.12 -15.55
C ALA A 40 -8.20 28.60 -15.18
N PHE A 41 -7.87 28.98 -13.94
CA PHE A 41 -7.97 30.36 -13.44
C PHE A 41 -7.13 30.55 -12.17
N ILE A 42 -6.95 31.78 -11.70
CA ILE A 42 -6.22 32.09 -10.47
C ILE A 42 -7.15 32.56 -9.35
N GLY A 43 -7.27 31.76 -8.28
CA GLY A 43 -8.07 32.08 -7.09
C GLY A 43 -9.59 31.94 -7.31
N TYR A 44 -10.17 32.79 -8.16
CA TYR A 44 -11.60 32.77 -8.47
C TYR A 44 -11.84 32.86 -9.98
N PRO A 45 -12.96 32.32 -10.50
CA PRO A 45 -13.32 32.51 -11.90
C PRO A 45 -13.43 33.99 -12.26
N LYS A 46 -12.85 34.39 -13.41
CA LYS A 46 -12.80 35.76 -13.93
C LYS A 46 -11.90 36.73 -13.14
N PHE A 47 -11.01 36.24 -12.31
CA PHE A 47 -9.93 37.05 -11.74
C PHE A 47 -8.75 37.07 -12.70
N ASP A 48 -8.24 38.27 -13.00
CA ASP A 48 -7.07 38.44 -13.87
C ASP A 48 -5.75 38.34 -13.08
N SER A 49 -5.78 38.57 -11.76
CA SER A 49 -4.63 38.42 -10.88
C SER A 49 -5.02 38.12 -9.44
N LEU A 50 -4.10 37.52 -8.68
CA LEU A 50 -4.19 37.29 -7.24
C LEU A 50 -2.91 37.79 -6.57
N LEU A 51 -3.04 38.67 -5.56
CA LEU A 51 -1.90 39.28 -4.86
C LEU A 51 -0.86 39.93 -5.82
N GLY A 52 -1.37 40.52 -6.90
CA GLY A 52 -0.59 41.17 -7.96
C GLY A 52 0.17 40.19 -8.87
N MET A 53 -0.20 38.92 -8.91
CA MET A 53 0.37 37.90 -9.79
C MET A 53 -0.67 37.37 -10.77
N THR A 54 -0.34 37.23 -12.06
CA THR A 54 -1.23 36.65 -13.07
C THR A 54 -1.22 35.11 -13.04
N GLN A 55 -2.12 34.49 -13.79
CA GLN A 55 -2.11 33.03 -13.95
C GLN A 55 -0.80 32.53 -14.54
N GLU A 56 -0.30 33.19 -15.60
CA GLU A 56 0.93 32.80 -16.29
C GLU A 56 2.16 32.91 -15.39
N GLU A 57 2.23 33.95 -14.56
CA GLU A 57 3.30 34.13 -13.59
C GLU A 57 3.29 33.04 -12.52
N ARG A 58 2.10 32.69 -12.01
CA ARG A 58 1.94 31.57 -11.07
C ARG A 58 2.31 30.24 -11.71
N ASP A 59 1.91 29.99 -12.96
CA ASP A 59 2.19 28.72 -13.64
C ASP A 59 3.70 28.56 -13.90
N ALA A 60 4.42 29.67 -14.13
CA ALA A 60 5.87 29.69 -14.20
C ALA A 60 6.54 29.47 -12.84
N ASP A 61 6.05 30.12 -11.78
CA ASP A 61 6.61 30.03 -10.42
C ASP A 61 5.52 29.93 -9.33
N PRO A 62 5.04 28.70 -9.03
CA PRO A 62 4.01 28.51 -8.01
C PRO A 62 4.53 28.80 -6.59
N ALA A 63 5.85 28.69 -6.36
CA ALA A 63 6.45 28.98 -5.06
C ALA A 63 6.35 30.47 -4.71
N ALA A 64 6.49 31.35 -5.70
CA ALA A 64 6.30 32.78 -5.51
C ALA A 64 4.87 33.13 -5.05
N LEU A 65 3.84 32.45 -5.57
CA LEU A 65 2.47 32.67 -5.10
C LEU A 65 2.25 32.14 -3.68
N VAL A 66 2.78 30.96 -3.34
CA VAL A 66 2.71 30.44 -1.95
C VAL A 66 3.37 31.41 -0.98
N ALA A 67 4.54 31.95 -1.33
CA ALA A 67 5.24 32.94 -0.51
C ALA A 67 4.45 34.24 -0.35
N LYS A 68 3.82 34.74 -1.42
CA LYS A 68 2.92 35.91 -1.37
C LYS A 68 1.73 35.68 -0.44
N ILE A 69 1.10 34.50 -0.52
CA ILE A 69 -0.02 34.14 0.37
C ILE A 69 0.44 34.11 1.83
N GLY A 70 1.57 33.48 2.14
CA GLY A 70 2.09 33.42 3.51
C GLY A 70 2.63 34.75 4.07
N ALA A 71 2.77 35.78 3.24
CA ALA A 71 3.24 37.11 3.62
C ALA A 71 2.12 38.17 3.62
N ASP A 72 0.90 37.80 3.22
CA ASP A 72 -0.27 38.69 3.25
C ASP A 72 -0.75 38.93 4.69
N ASP A 73 -1.59 39.95 4.88
CA ASP A 73 -2.03 40.36 6.21
C ASP A 73 -2.95 39.32 6.88
N GLY A 74 -2.64 38.97 8.13
CA GLY A 74 -3.33 37.93 8.89
C GLY A 74 -2.88 36.50 8.54
N LEU A 75 -3.77 35.52 8.76
CA LEU A 75 -3.54 34.13 8.41
C LEU A 75 -4.21 33.83 7.07
N CYS A 76 -3.39 33.62 6.04
CA CYS A 76 -3.88 33.45 4.68
C CYS A 76 -3.70 32.03 4.14
N GLY A 77 -4.57 31.62 3.22
CA GLY A 77 -4.58 30.26 2.69
C GLY A 77 -5.41 30.10 1.43
N PHE A 78 -5.56 28.86 0.97
CA PHE A 78 -6.30 28.55 -0.25
C PHE A 78 -6.84 27.11 -0.26
N ARG A 79 -7.78 26.86 -1.17
CA ARG A 79 -8.34 25.53 -1.46
C ARG A 79 -7.52 24.82 -2.53
N PHE A 80 -7.29 23.53 -2.30
CA PHE A 80 -6.51 22.67 -3.18
C PHE A 80 -7.24 21.35 -3.44
N PHE A 81 -7.34 20.96 -4.71
CA PHE A 81 -7.98 19.72 -5.18
C PHE A 81 -6.95 18.82 -5.88
N HIS A 82 -7.24 17.52 -6.05
CA HIS A 82 -6.30 16.55 -6.64
C HIS A 82 -5.77 16.92 -8.04
N ASN A 83 -6.49 17.76 -8.80
CA ASN A 83 -6.14 18.16 -10.15
C ASN A 83 -5.49 19.55 -10.23
N HIS A 84 -5.15 20.16 -9.10
CA HIS A 84 -4.41 21.42 -9.05
C HIS A 84 -2.90 21.17 -9.21
N ASP A 85 -2.12 22.24 -9.36
CA ASP A 85 -0.67 22.14 -9.56
C ASP A 85 0.04 21.41 -8.39
N PRO A 86 0.59 20.20 -8.62
CA PRO A 86 1.20 19.40 -7.56
C PRO A 86 2.47 20.03 -6.98
N ARG A 87 3.10 20.97 -7.68
CA ARG A 87 4.28 21.69 -7.15
C ARG A 87 3.92 22.53 -5.93
N ALA A 88 2.74 23.15 -5.92
CA ALA A 88 2.25 23.92 -4.77
C ALA A 88 1.90 23.01 -3.58
N LEU A 89 1.35 21.82 -3.86
CA LEU A 89 1.08 20.82 -2.83
C LEU A 89 2.36 20.42 -2.10
N ALA A 90 3.42 20.10 -2.83
CA ALA A 90 4.70 19.70 -2.23
C ALA A 90 5.23 20.78 -1.27
N ILE A 91 5.21 22.05 -1.69
CA ILE A 91 5.66 23.19 -0.88
C ILE A 91 4.87 23.28 0.43
N CYS A 92 3.54 23.26 0.36
CA CYS A 92 2.70 23.36 1.55
C CYS A 92 2.80 22.12 2.44
N MET A 93 2.91 20.94 1.85
CA MET A 93 3.01 19.69 2.60
C MET A 93 4.35 19.55 3.32
N ASP A 94 5.45 20.07 2.77
CA ASP A 94 6.77 20.04 3.39
C ASP A 94 6.96 21.11 4.48
N ASP A 95 6.19 22.20 4.45
CA ASP A 95 6.30 23.30 5.43
C ASP A 95 5.50 23.04 6.73
N PRO A 96 6.14 22.81 7.89
CA PRO A 96 5.45 22.61 9.17
C PRO A 96 4.69 23.85 9.69
N LEU A 97 4.97 25.04 9.15
CA LEU A 97 4.28 26.28 9.49
C LEU A 97 3.04 26.54 8.62
N CYS A 98 2.81 25.73 7.58
CA CYS A 98 1.57 25.72 6.83
C CYS A 98 0.57 24.76 7.51
N ALA A 99 -0.59 25.24 7.94
CA ALA A 99 -1.65 24.41 8.50
C ALA A 99 -2.35 23.57 7.42
N LYS A 100 -2.59 22.28 7.70
CA LYS A 100 -3.30 21.37 6.80
C LYS A 100 -4.72 21.17 7.29
N ILE A 101 -5.70 21.44 6.44
CA ILE A 101 -7.12 21.19 6.70
C ILE A 101 -7.61 20.20 5.65
N ILE A 102 -8.13 19.04 6.08
CA ILE A 102 -8.62 18.00 5.18
C ILE A 102 -10.15 17.97 5.28
N LEU A 103 -10.82 18.33 4.18
CA LEU A 103 -12.27 18.33 4.06
C LEU A 103 -12.74 17.15 3.21
N THR A 104 -13.44 16.22 3.84
CA THR A 104 -13.99 15.03 3.19
C THR A 104 -15.51 15.07 3.08
N ARG A 105 -16.06 14.28 2.17
CA ARG A 105 -17.50 14.07 2.02
C ARG A 105 -17.77 12.64 1.58
N ASN A 106 -18.98 12.15 1.85
CA ASN A 106 -19.47 10.93 1.23
C ASN A 106 -19.27 10.98 -0.30
N GLN A 107 -18.53 10.00 -0.81
CA GLN A 107 -18.08 9.93 -2.18
C GLN A 107 -19.23 9.74 -3.18
N VAL A 108 -20.25 8.97 -2.80
CA VAL A 108 -21.45 8.75 -3.63
C VAL A 108 -22.23 10.06 -3.77
N ASP A 109 -22.41 10.80 -2.68
CA ASP A 109 -23.11 12.09 -2.71
C ASP A 109 -22.36 13.15 -3.53
N SER A 110 -21.03 13.14 -3.47
CA SER A 110 -20.16 13.99 -4.29
C SER A 110 -20.29 13.66 -5.77
N TYR A 111 -20.22 12.38 -6.14
CA TYR A 111 -20.38 11.90 -7.52
C TYR A 111 -21.75 12.26 -8.11
N VAL A 112 -22.84 11.92 -7.41
CA VAL A 112 -24.20 12.23 -7.89
C VAL A 112 -24.37 13.74 -8.02
N SER A 113 -23.82 14.53 -7.11
CA SER A 113 -23.85 15.99 -7.25
C SER A 113 -23.03 16.52 -8.42
N TRP A 114 -21.86 15.92 -8.71
CA TRP A 114 -21.02 16.30 -9.83
C TRP A 114 -21.69 15.97 -11.16
N LYS A 115 -22.24 14.75 -11.28
CA LYS A 115 -22.95 14.30 -12.49
C LYS A 115 -24.19 15.16 -12.77
N SER A 116 -24.97 15.47 -11.73
CA SER A 116 -26.12 16.38 -11.88
C SER A 116 -25.68 17.77 -12.38
N ALA A 117 -24.57 18.31 -11.88
CA ALA A 117 -24.08 19.63 -12.31
C ALA A 117 -23.59 19.61 -13.77
N ARG A 118 -22.92 18.52 -14.18
CA ARG A 118 -22.48 18.30 -15.57
C ARG A 118 -23.65 18.21 -16.53
N GLU A 119 -24.72 17.50 -16.16
CA GLU A 119 -25.91 17.34 -17.00
C GLU A 119 -26.81 18.58 -17.03
N THR A 120 -26.87 19.36 -15.95
CA THR A 120 -27.77 20.54 -15.84
C THR A 120 -27.09 21.88 -16.17
N GLY A 121 -25.75 21.94 -16.21
CA GLY A 121 -24.98 23.16 -16.40
C GLY A 121 -25.07 24.16 -15.23
N GLN A 122 -25.65 23.79 -14.08
CA GLN A 122 -25.84 24.66 -12.93
C GLN A 122 -24.79 24.40 -11.83
N TRP A 123 -23.86 25.33 -11.66
CA TRP A 123 -22.71 25.20 -10.74
C TRP A 123 -22.94 25.84 -9.34
N LYS A 124 -23.91 26.76 -9.20
CA LYS A 124 -24.32 27.39 -7.93
C LYS A 124 -25.84 27.55 -7.86
N LEU A 125 -26.48 26.87 -6.90
CA LEU A 125 -27.89 27.10 -6.55
C LEU A 125 -27.98 28.28 -5.58
N THR A 126 -28.25 29.49 -6.10
CA THR A 126 -28.58 30.67 -5.30
C THR A 126 -30.08 30.78 -4.99
N ASN A 127 -30.95 30.06 -5.73
CA ASN A 127 -32.40 30.05 -5.52
C ASN A 127 -32.97 28.63 -5.57
N ALA A 128 -33.58 28.19 -4.47
CA ALA A 128 -34.16 26.85 -4.30
C ALA A 128 -35.41 26.60 -5.19
N THR A 129 -36.00 27.64 -5.78
CA THR A 129 -37.23 27.57 -6.57
C THR A 129 -37.03 27.13 -8.03
N ASN A 130 -35.79 27.01 -8.52
CA ASN A 130 -35.46 26.66 -9.91
C ASN A 130 -34.66 25.34 -10.04
N ALA A 131 -34.70 24.47 -9.03
CA ALA A 131 -34.06 23.16 -9.09
C ALA A 131 -34.76 22.27 -10.14
N LYS A 132 -34.19 22.15 -11.33
CA LYS A 132 -34.60 21.10 -12.28
C LYS A 132 -34.14 19.76 -11.70
N SER A 133 -35.07 18.94 -11.20
CA SER A 133 -34.76 17.59 -10.71
C SER A 133 -34.50 16.67 -11.91
N VAL A 134 -33.31 16.74 -12.48
CA VAL A 134 -32.85 15.77 -13.48
C VAL A 134 -32.31 14.57 -12.70
N LYS A 135 -32.90 13.39 -12.94
CA LYS A 135 -32.35 12.14 -12.45
C LYS A 135 -31.12 11.79 -13.29
N ILE A 136 -30.00 11.55 -12.63
CA ILE A 136 -28.76 11.15 -13.29
C ILE A 136 -28.74 9.64 -13.50
N THR A 137 -28.02 9.16 -14.50
CA THR A 137 -27.73 7.72 -14.65
C THR A 137 -26.39 7.43 -14.00
N PHE A 138 -26.35 6.55 -12.99
CA PHE A 138 -25.13 6.08 -12.36
C PHE A 138 -24.34 5.19 -13.33
N ASP A 139 -23.02 5.41 -13.39
CA ASP A 139 -22.08 4.63 -14.18
C ASP A 139 -21.00 4.10 -13.23
N ALA A 140 -20.88 2.78 -13.13
CA ALA A 140 -20.00 2.12 -12.18
C ALA A 140 -18.51 2.33 -12.52
N GLU A 141 -18.14 2.21 -13.79
CA GLU A 141 -16.75 2.39 -14.24
C GLU A 141 -16.30 3.83 -14.07
N GLU A 142 -17.16 4.80 -14.45
CA GLU A 142 -16.90 6.23 -14.23
C GLU A 142 -16.73 6.55 -12.74
N PHE A 143 -17.56 5.96 -11.88
CA PHE A 143 -17.48 6.14 -10.44
C PHE A 143 -16.19 5.53 -9.87
N GLU A 144 -15.83 4.31 -10.25
CA GLU A 144 -14.60 3.63 -9.83
C GLU A 144 -13.35 4.43 -10.19
N GLU A 145 -13.27 4.90 -11.43
CA GLU A 145 -12.12 5.68 -11.89
C GLU A 145 -12.00 7.00 -11.11
N GLN A 146 -13.11 7.71 -10.89
CA GLN A 146 -13.12 8.96 -10.14
C GLN A 146 -12.73 8.75 -8.68
N ILE A 147 -13.26 7.73 -8.02
CA ILE A 147 -12.92 7.41 -6.62
C ILE A 147 -11.48 6.94 -6.50
N GLY A 148 -10.97 6.16 -7.45
CA GLY A 148 -9.57 5.74 -7.48
C GLY A 148 -8.61 6.94 -7.46
N ARG A 149 -8.87 7.99 -8.25
CA ARG A 149 -8.05 9.22 -8.26
C ARG A 149 -8.09 9.95 -6.92
N ILE A 150 -9.28 10.11 -6.34
CA ILE A 150 -9.45 10.80 -5.05
C ILE A 150 -8.77 10.00 -3.91
N GLN A 151 -8.91 8.67 -3.91
CA GLN A 151 -8.25 7.80 -2.93
C GLN A 151 -6.72 7.84 -3.07
N ALA A 152 -6.19 7.81 -4.29
CA ALA A 152 -4.75 7.94 -4.53
C ALA A 152 -4.21 9.25 -3.95
N PHE A 153 -4.91 10.36 -4.18
CA PHE A 153 -4.57 11.66 -3.61
C PHE A 153 -4.61 11.66 -2.07
N GLN A 154 -5.64 11.06 -1.47
CA GLN A 154 -5.74 10.93 -0.01
C GLN A 154 -4.60 10.10 0.58
N ILE A 155 -4.20 9.02 -0.08
CA ILE A 155 -3.06 8.18 0.31
C ILE A 155 -1.76 8.98 0.22
N GLU A 156 -1.57 9.78 -0.82
CA GLU A 156 -0.41 10.66 -0.97
C GLU A 156 -0.32 11.69 0.17
N VAL A 157 -1.41 12.40 0.43
CA VAL A 157 -1.51 13.37 1.55
C VAL A 157 -1.22 12.69 2.88
N GLN A 158 -1.84 11.54 3.15
CA GLN A 158 -1.64 10.79 4.39
C GLN A 158 -0.18 10.35 4.55
N ARG A 159 0.42 9.82 3.48
CA ARG A 159 1.83 9.42 3.48
C ARG A 159 2.73 10.61 3.77
N SER A 160 2.50 11.75 3.12
CA SER A 160 3.30 12.97 3.33
C SER A 160 3.25 13.46 4.78
N LEU A 161 2.05 13.51 5.39
CA LEU A 161 1.90 13.83 6.81
C LEU A 161 2.66 12.85 7.71
N GLN A 162 2.55 11.55 7.45
CA GLN A 162 3.22 10.51 8.23
C GLN A 162 4.75 10.58 8.12
N THR A 163 5.28 10.82 6.93
CA THR A 163 6.73 10.87 6.71
C THR A 163 7.37 12.15 7.23
N SER A 164 6.62 13.25 7.27
CA SER A 164 7.09 14.53 7.79
C SER A 164 6.79 14.75 9.28
N GLY A 165 6.02 13.85 9.91
CA GLY A 165 5.62 13.98 11.31
C GLY A 165 4.60 15.09 11.58
N GLN A 166 3.87 15.51 10.54
CA GLN A 166 2.86 16.57 10.62
C GLN A 166 1.44 16.00 10.80
N THR A 167 0.51 16.85 11.23
CA THR A 167 -0.91 16.51 11.39
C THR A 167 -1.80 17.51 10.65
N ALA A 168 -3.01 17.08 10.32
CA ALA A 168 -4.04 17.93 9.72
C ALA A 168 -5.27 18.03 10.64
N PHE A 169 -6.05 19.09 10.46
CA PHE A 169 -7.40 19.18 11.01
C PHE A 169 -8.39 18.52 10.04
N HIS A 170 -9.03 17.45 10.47
CA HIS A 170 -9.99 16.71 9.66
C HIS A 170 -11.41 17.22 9.92
N ILE A 171 -12.14 17.50 8.85
CA ILE A 171 -13.53 17.94 8.92
C ILE A 171 -14.36 17.21 7.85
N HIS A 172 -15.53 16.71 8.22
CA HIS A 172 -16.46 16.13 7.26
C HIS A 172 -17.46 17.19 6.77
N TYR A 173 -18.01 17.03 5.57
CA TYR A 173 -19.02 17.95 5.02
C TYR A 173 -20.22 18.18 5.94
N ASP A 174 -20.67 17.14 6.64
CA ASP A 174 -21.82 17.22 7.55
C ASP A 174 -21.50 18.05 8.81
N ASP A 175 -20.22 18.08 9.22
CA ASP A 175 -19.72 18.82 10.37
C ASP A 175 -19.56 20.31 10.09
N LEU A 176 -19.56 20.73 8.81
CA LEU A 176 -19.45 22.15 8.46
C LEU A 176 -20.57 23.01 9.04
N ARG A 177 -21.69 22.39 9.45
CA ARG A 177 -22.84 23.07 10.06
C ARG A 177 -22.76 23.16 11.58
N ASP A 178 -21.67 22.70 12.16
CA ASP A 178 -21.43 22.82 13.57
C ASP A 178 -20.50 24.02 13.83
N VAL A 179 -21.06 25.04 14.50
CA VAL A 179 -20.31 26.24 14.87
C VAL A 179 -19.18 25.90 15.84
N GLU A 180 -19.37 24.90 16.72
CA GLU A 180 -18.32 24.48 17.66
C GLU A 180 -17.14 23.85 16.93
N ILE A 181 -17.39 23.05 15.88
CA ILE A 181 -16.33 22.43 15.06
C ILE A 181 -15.56 23.50 14.28
N LEU A 182 -16.24 24.48 13.68
CA LEU A 182 -15.57 25.59 12.99
C LEU A 182 -14.76 26.48 13.95
N ASN A 183 -15.27 26.69 15.17
CA ASN A 183 -14.53 27.37 16.22
C ASN A 183 -13.34 26.53 16.74
N GLY A 184 -13.45 25.20 16.71
CA GLY A 184 -12.34 24.27 16.92
C GLY A 184 -11.27 24.39 15.84
N LEU A 185 -11.67 24.57 14.58
CA LEU A 185 -10.74 24.86 13.48
C LEU A 185 -10.04 26.20 13.68
N ALA A 186 -10.76 27.26 14.08
CA ALA A 186 -10.14 28.55 14.43
C ALA A 186 -9.10 28.40 15.55
N ALA A 187 -9.42 27.61 16.58
CA ALA A 187 -8.48 27.31 17.66
C ALA A 187 -7.25 26.50 17.18
N PHE A 188 -7.44 25.52 16.30
CA PHE A 188 -6.34 24.77 15.69
C PHE A 188 -5.39 25.70 14.92
N LEU A 189 -5.94 26.63 14.14
CA LEU A 189 -5.19 27.63 13.39
C LEU A 189 -4.52 28.70 14.28
N GLY A 190 -4.85 28.74 15.58
CA GLY A 190 -4.30 29.70 16.53
C GLY A 190 -4.92 31.10 16.42
N ILE A 191 -6.13 31.20 15.86
CA ILE A 191 -6.90 32.44 15.73
C ILE A 191 -7.75 32.66 16.99
N GLU A 192 -7.87 33.90 17.46
CA GLU A 192 -8.72 34.25 18.62
C GLU A 192 -10.18 34.50 18.24
N ALA A 193 -10.45 35.00 17.03
CA ALA A 193 -11.79 35.23 16.51
C ALA A 193 -12.64 33.94 16.50
N ARG A 194 -13.95 34.08 16.77
CA ARG A 194 -14.93 32.99 16.81
C ARG A 194 -16.17 33.38 16.02
N LEU A 195 -16.84 32.38 15.47
CA LEU A 195 -18.12 32.54 14.79
C LEU A 195 -19.25 32.43 15.81
N ASP A 196 -20.13 33.44 15.87
CA ASP A 196 -21.38 33.40 16.66
C ASP A 196 -22.49 32.61 15.93
N ALA A 197 -22.45 32.60 14.60
CA ALA A 197 -23.38 31.87 13.74
C ALA A 197 -22.74 31.59 12.38
N LEU A 198 -23.24 30.55 11.70
CA LEU A 198 -22.81 30.20 10.34
C LEU A 198 -23.30 31.20 9.30
N ASP A 199 -22.59 31.27 8.18
CA ASP A 199 -23.09 31.98 6.99
C ASP A 199 -24.42 31.37 6.50
N LYS A 200 -25.49 32.17 6.58
CA LYS A 200 -26.86 31.78 6.20
C LYS A 200 -27.09 31.74 4.70
N LYS A 201 -26.13 32.18 3.87
CA LYS A 201 -26.31 32.31 2.42
C LYS A 201 -26.26 30.97 1.68
N LEU A 202 -25.64 29.93 2.24
CA LEU A 202 -25.46 28.63 1.58
C LEU A 202 -26.43 27.57 2.10
N LYS A 203 -27.57 27.42 1.41
CA LYS A 203 -28.60 26.39 1.71
C LYS A 203 -28.18 25.01 1.21
N LYS A 204 -28.68 23.93 1.84
CA LYS A 204 -28.48 22.53 1.42
C LYS A 204 -28.84 22.40 -0.06
N GLN A 205 -27.86 22.10 -0.91
CA GLN A 205 -28.09 22.15 -2.35
C GLN A 205 -28.96 21.00 -2.86
N ASN A 206 -29.01 19.85 -2.17
CA ASN A 206 -29.90 18.73 -2.51
C ASN A 206 -30.31 17.97 -1.22
N PRO A 207 -31.50 18.21 -0.65
CA PRO A 207 -31.98 17.49 0.53
C PRO A 207 -32.59 16.10 0.21
N GLU A 208 -32.86 15.81 -1.06
CA GLU A 208 -33.53 14.59 -1.51
C GLU A 208 -32.62 13.35 -1.43
N PRO A 209 -33.17 12.18 -1.06
CA PRO A 209 -32.44 10.93 -0.97
C PRO A 209 -32.01 10.44 -2.36
N LEU A 210 -30.91 9.66 -2.42
CA LEU A 210 -30.28 9.23 -3.67
C LEU A 210 -31.21 8.48 -4.63
N TRP A 211 -32.16 7.69 -4.12
CA TRP A 211 -33.15 6.95 -4.94
C TRP A 211 -34.12 7.87 -5.72
N GLN A 212 -34.28 9.13 -5.31
CA GLN A 212 -35.03 10.12 -6.06
C GLN A 212 -34.19 10.82 -7.13
N ARG A 213 -32.85 10.77 -7.01
CA ARG A 213 -31.89 11.52 -7.84
C ARG A 213 -31.16 10.65 -8.85
N VAL A 214 -31.17 9.34 -8.69
CA VAL A 214 -30.50 8.36 -9.56
C VAL A 214 -31.57 7.54 -10.28
N ALA A 215 -31.52 7.49 -11.61
CA ALA A 215 -32.51 6.79 -12.43
C ALA A 215 -32.38 5.26 -12.30
N ASN A 216 -31.16 4.74 -12.28
CA ASN A 216 -30.80 3.33 -12.10
C ASN A 216 -30.26 3.05 -10.69
N TYR A 217 -31.06 3.41 -9.67
CA TYR A 217 -30.64 3.29 -8.26
C TYR A 217 -30.31 1.84 -7.86
N ASP A 218 -31.04 0.85 -8.38
CA ASP A 218 -30.80 -0.57 -8.08
C ASP A 218 -29.44 -1.03 -8.62
N ASP A 219 -29.06 -0.63 -9.84
CA ASP A 219 -27.73 -0.92 -10.42
C ASP A 219 -26.61 -0.27 -9.60
N MET A 220 -26.83 0.97 -9.14
CA MET A 220 -25.90 1.64 -8.23
C MET A 220 -25.78 0.88 -6.91
N GLN A 221 -26.87 0.36 -6.34
CA GLN A 221 -26.79 -0.43 -5.10
C GLN A 221 -26.01 -1.73 -5.29
N LEU A 222 -26.19 -2.42 -6.42
CA LEU A 222 -25.45 -3.63 -6.76
C LEU A 222 -23.95 -3.33 -6.93
N ALA A 223 -23.59 -2.33 -7.73
CA ALA A 223 -22.20 -1.92 -7.94
C ALA A 223 -21.53 -1.51 -6.63
N LEU A 224 -22.17 -0.62 -5.86
CA LEU A 224 -21.63 -0.18 -4.57
C LEU A 224 -21.67 -1.28 -3.49
N GLY A 225 -22.47 -2.34 -3.65
CA GLY A 225 -22.51 -3.50 -2.76
C GLY A 225 -21.40 -4.50 -3.04
N GLN A 226 -20.89 -4.52 -4.27
CA GLN A 226 -19.66 -5.24 -4.64
C GLN A 226 -18.40 -4.47 -4.24
N MET A 227 -18.48 -3.14 -4.13
CA MET A 227 -17.42 -2.35 -3.53
C MET A 227 -17.26 -2.73 -2.06
N ASP A 228 -16.05 -3.11 -1.70
CA ASP A 228 -15.71 -3.50 -0.34
C ASP A 228 -15.66 -2.28 0.60
N ARG A 229 -16.85 -1.78 0.96
CA ARG A 229 -17.06 -0.57 1.78
C ARG A 229 -16.42 -0.62 3.16
N PHE A 230 -16.00 -1.80 3.60
CA PHE A 230 -15.47 -2.05 4.93
C PHE A 230 -14.05 -2.63 4.88
N ASP A 231 -13.44 -2.73 3.69
CA ASP A 231 -12.15 -3.41 3.52
C ASP A 231 -12.18 -4.88 4.04
N LEU A 232 -13.35 -5.55 4.04
CA LEU A 232 -13.55 -6.93 4.50
C LEU A 232 -12.89 -7.97 3.60
N SER A 233 -12.78 -7.68 2.30
CA SER A 233 -12.02 -8.45 1.31
C SER A 233 -10.54 -8.07 1.31
N ARG A 234 -10.20 -6.84 1.73
CA ARG A 234 -8.81 -6.45 1.95
C ARG A 234 -8.29 -7.17 3.18
N THR A 235 -7.61 -8.28 2.96
CA THR A 235 -6.81 -8.90 4.02
C THR A 235 -5.76 -7.89 4.48
N PRO A 236 -5.86 -7.30 5.68
CA PRO A 236 -4.89 -6.31 6.12
C PRO A 236 -3.50 -6.97 6.17
N ASN A 237 -2.53 -6.37 5.48
CA ASN A 237 -1.15 -6.80 5.58
C ASN A 237 -0.58 -6.30 6.90
N LEU A 238 -0.65 -7.13 7.93
CA LEU A 238 -0.06 -6.87 9.24
C LEU A 238 1.39 -7.38 9.34
N GLU A 239 1.91 -7.98 8.28
CA GLU A 239 3.32 -8.34 8.25
C GLU A 239 4.20 -7.08 8.14
N PRO A 240 5.36 -7.05 8.83
CA PRO A 240 6.30 -5.96 8.69
C PRO A 240 6.71 -5.74 7.22
N ARG A 241 6.80 -4.47 6.80
CA ARG A 241 7.37 -4.13 5.49
C ARG A 241 8.79 -4.70 5.40
N ARG A 242 9.10 -5.32 4.26
CA ARG A 242 10.40 -5.94 4.00
C ARG A 242 11.27 -5.02 3.16
N GLY A 243 12.57 -5.00 3.46
CA GLY A 243 13.56 -4.44 2.54
C GLY A 243 13.91 -5.45 1.45
N ALA A 244 14.61 -5.00 0.40
CA ALA A 244 14.96 -5.83 -0.76
C ALA A 244 15.98 -6.95 -0.48
N VAL A 245 16.65 -6.95 0.68
CA VAL A 245 17.62 -7.98 1.08
C VAL A 245 18.75 -8.21 0.06
N VAL A 246 19.12 -7.18 -0.71
CA VAL A 246 20.14 -7.22 -1.79
C VAL A 246 21.41 -8.02 -1.48
N PRO A 247 21.98 -8.04 -0.25
CA PRO A 247 23.15 -8.87 0.05
C PRO A 247 22.97 -10.39 -0.17
N THR A 248 21.74 -10.89 -0.21
CA THR A 248 21.45 -12.32 -0.46
C THR A 248 21.41 -12.67 -1.94
N TYR A 249 21.37 -11.68 -2.85
CA TYR A 249 21.28 -11.93 -4.28
C TYR A 249 22.55 -12.62 -4.78
N VAL A 250 22.37 -13.48 -5.77
CA VAL A 250 23.43 -14.30 -6.36
C VAL A 250 23.47 -14.05 -7.85
N ALA A 251 24.61 -13.60 -8.36
CA ALA A 251 24.81 -13.38 -9.78
C ALA A 251 25.75 -14.43 -10.37
N ALA A 252 25.39 -14.90 -11.56
CA ALA A 252 26.28 -15.54 -12.51
C ALA A 252 26.65 -14.46 -13.55
N ASP A 253 27.84 -13.87 -13.40
CA ASP A 253 28.36 -12.77 -14.21
C ASP A 253 28.47 -13.15 -15.70
N GLY A 254 29.03 -14.32 -16.02
CA GLY A 254 29.19 -14.82 -17.39
C GLY A 254 27.85 -15.11 -18.07
N ALA A 255 26.90 -15.67 -17.33
CA ALA A 255 25.54 -15.95 -17.82
C ALA A 255 24.63 -14.71 -17.83
N ARG A 256 25.03 -13.63 -17.15
CA ARG A 256 24.21 -12.44 -16.90
C ARG A 256 22.88 -12.77 -16.22
N LEU A 257 22.90 -13.74 -15.30
CA LEU A 257 21.72 -14.17 -14.54
C LEU A 257 21.82 -13.68 -13.09
N LEU A 258 20.72 -13.12 -12.58
CA LEU A 258 20.60 -12.63 -11.21
C LEU A 258 19.48 -13.37 -10.47
N PHE A 259 19.85 -14.21 -9.51
CA PHE A 259 18.89 -14.89 -8.65
C PHE A 259 18.63 -14.07 -7.38
N MET A 260 17.36 -13.80 -7.12
CA MET A 260 16.85 -13.11 -5.94
C MET A 260 16.15 -14.14 -5.02
N PRO A 261 16.87 -14.78 -4.07
CA PRO A 261 16.34 -15.91 -3.33
C PRO A 261 15.25 -15.52 -2.33
N LEU A 262 14.19 -16.34 -2.29
CA LEU A 262 13.24 -16.36 -1.18
C LEU A 262 13.69 -17.39 -0.15
N ARG A 263 13.79 -16.99 1.12
CA ARG A 263 14.16 -17.91 2.22
C ARG A 263 13.16 -19.07 2.29
N SER A 264 13.68 -20.25 2.63
CA SER A 264 12.96 -21.54 2.65
C SER A 264 12.49 -22.05 1.28
N GLY A 265 13.01 -21.50 0.18
CA GLY A 265 12.89 -22.04 -1.18
C GLY A 265 14.09 -22.91 -1.58
N PRO A 266 14.18 -23.34 -2.86
CA PRO A 266 15.25 -24.22 -3.37
C PRO A 266 16.58 -23.48 -3.63
N ASP A 267 17.03 -22.66 -2.67
CA ASP A 267 18.21 -21.77 -2.80
C ASP A 267 19.48 -22.53 -3.18
N TRP A 268 19.74 -23.68 -2.55
CA TRP A 268 20.95 -24.46 -2.84
C TRP A 268 20.94 -25.06 -4.26
N ALA A 269 19.81 -25.63 -4.69
CA ALA A 269 19.68 -26.22 -6.02
C ALA A 269 19.86 -25.17 -7.13
N VAL A 270 19.26 -23.99 -6.97
CA VAL A 270 19.41 -22.88 -7.92
C VAL A 270 20.83 -22.33 -7.94
N ARG A 271 21.47 -22.15 -6.77
CA ARG A 271 22.88 -21.72 -6.71
C ARG A 271 23.82 -22.72 -7.35
N ARG A 272 23.58 -24.01 -7.16
CA ARG A 272 24.36 -25.06 -7.81
C ARG A 272 24.20 -25.00 -9.31
N TRP A 273 22.96 -24.88 -9.80
CA TRP A 273 22.67 -24.75 -11.22
C TRP A 273 23.35 -23.52 -11.85
N LEU A 274 23.30 -22.35 -11.20
CA LEU A 274 24.03 -21.15 -11.65
C LEU A 274 25.54 -21.36 -11.70
N ALA A 275 26.11 -22.05 -10.71
CA ALA A 275 27.53 -22.34 -10.67
C ALA A 275 27.95 -23.32 -11.77
N ASP A 276 27.11 -24.33 -12.03
CA ASP A 276 27.33 -25.30 -13.09
C ASP A 276 27.28 -24.65 -14.48
N ILE A 277 26.41 -23.63 -14.69
CA ILE A 277 26.41 -22.81 -15.91
C ILE A 277 27.76 -22.11 -16.12
N GLU A 278 28.34 -21.55 -15.06
CA GLU A 278 29.61 -20.82 -15.14
C GLU A 278 30.85 -21.72 -15.04
N ALA A 279 30.66 -23.02 -14.84
CA ALA A 279 31.73 -23.96 -14.52
C ALA A 279 32.57 -23.53 -13.30
N VAL A 280 31.94 -22.92 -12.29
CA VAL A 280 32.57 -22.49 -11.03
C VAL A 280 31.97 -23.25 -9.83
N ARG A 281 32.53 -23.05 -8.62
CA ARG A 281 31.89 -23.60 -7.41
C ARG A 281 30.80 -22.65 -6.93
N PRO A 282 29.71 -23.11 -6.27
CA PRO A 282 28.64 -22.25 -5.78
C PRO A 282 29.09 -21.13 -4.83
N ARG A 283 30.23 -21.33 -4.14
CA ARG A 283 30.82 -20.32 -3.27
C ARG A 283 31.52 -19.18 -4.02
N ASP A 284 31.90 -19.43 -5.28
CA ASP A 284 32.65 -18.49 -6.12
C ASP A 284 31.71 -17.58 -6.93
N LEU A 285 30.40 -17.90 -6.98
CA LEU A 285 29.36 -17.01 -7.51
C LEU A 285 29.36 -15.65 -6.79
N ARG A 286 29.09 -14.59 -7.55
CA ARG A 286 29.09 -13.22 -7.05
C ARG A 286 27.89 -12.98 -6.14
N ARG A 287 28.17 -12.48 -4.92
CA ARG A 287 27.22 -12.33 -3.82
C ARG A 287 27.56 -11.11 -2.97
N LYS A 288 26.81 -10.87 -1.90
CA LYS A 288 27.04 -9.77 -0.93
C LYS A 288 26.93 -8.39 -1.58
N PHE A 289 25.99 -8.24 -2.51
CA PHE A 289 25.72 -6.96 -3.13
C PHE A 289 25.26 -5.92 -2.11
N THR A 290 25.69 -4.68 -2.31
CA THR A 290 25.00 -3.48 -1.84
C THR A 290 24.09 -2.95 -2.96
N GLN A 291 23.17 -2.03 -2.66
CA GLN A 291 22.34 -1.40 -3.70
C GLN A 291 23.16 -0.66 -4.76
N LYS A 292 24.34 -0.12 -4.39
CA LYS A 292 25.24 0.54 -5.35
C LYS A 292 25.87 -0.50 -6.27
N THR A 293 26.53 -1.50 -5.70
CA THR A 293 27.23 -2.54 -6.48
C THR A 293 26.28 -3.41 -7.31
N LEU A 294 25.00 -3.53 -6.90
CA LEU A 294 23.97 -4.18 -7.71
C LEU A 294 23.67 -3.35 -8.97
N ARG A 295 23.43 -2.05 -8.81
CA ARG A 295 23.19 -1.14 -9.95
C ARG A 295 24.38 -1.11 -10.89
N ASP A 296 25.59 -1.05 -10.36
CA ASP A 296 26.83 -1.09 -11.16
C ASP A 296 26.88 -2.42 -11.96
N TRP A 297 26.61 -3.56 -11.32
CA TRP A 297 26.54 -4.85 -12.01
C TRP A 297 25.48 -4.88 -13.12
N GLN A 298 24.28 -4.36 -12.85
CA GLN A 298 23.19 -4.33 -13.83
C GLN A 298 23.55 -3.48 -15.06
N ASN A 299 24.25 -2.36 -14.86
CA ASN A 299 24.73 -1.49 -15.93
C ASN A 299 25.85 -2.15 -16.75
N ASP A 300 26.76 -2.87 -16.08
CA ASP A 300 27.87 -3.58 -16.74
C ASP A 300 27.40 -4.84 -17.50
N HIS A 301 26.21 -5.37 -17.17
CA HIS A 301 25.64 -6.59 -17.74
C HIS A 301 24.31 -6.27 -18.47
N THR A 302 24.37 -5.42 -19.50
CA THR A 302 23.21 -5.13 -20.36
C THR A 302 22.58 -6.42 -20.89
N GLY A 303 21.26 -6.54 -20.79
CA GLY A 303 20.52 -7.74 -21.16
C GLY A 303 20.52 -8.84 -20.09
N HIS A 304 21.01 -8.55 -18.87
CA HIS A 304 20.87 -9.47 -17.75
C HIS A 304 19.41 -9.85 -17.50
N ARG A 305 19.20 -11.06 -16.98
CA ARG A 305 17.87 -11.53 -16.57
C ARG A 305 17.88 -11.92 -15.11
N SER A 306 16.92 -11.38 -14.40
CA SER A 306 16.70 -11.59 -12.99
C SER A 306 15.52 -12.51 -12.74
N PHE A 307 15.61 -13.35 -11.72
CA PHE A 307 14.53 -14.28 -11.41
C PHE A 307 14.48 -14.66 -9.93
N THR A 308 13.36 -15.25 -9.56
CA THR A 308 13.14 -15.83 -8.23
C THR A 308 12.28 -17.09 -8.35
N VAL A 309 12.19 -17.86 -7.26
CA VAL A 309 11.46 -19.13 -7.23
C VAL A 309 10.51 -19.16 -6.05
N LEU A 310 9.23 -19.41 -6.34
CA LEU A 310 8.18 -19.66 -5.37
C LEU A 310 8.11 -21.14 -5.02
N ARG A 311 7.95 -21.45 -3.73
CA ARG A 311 7.63 -22.79 -3.21
C ARG A 311 6.18 -22.80 -2.74
N HIS A 312 5.49 -23.93 -2.87
CA HIS A 312 4.12 -24.06 -2.36
C HIS A 312 4.07 -23.69 -0.85
N PRO A 313 3.08 -22.91 -0.37
CA PRO A 313 3.07 -22.41 1.01
C PRO A 313 3.23 -23.50 2.09
N VAL A 314 2.57 -24.65 1.93
CA VAL A 314 2.72 -25.82 2.83
C VAL A 314 4.18 -26.31 2.88
N ALA A 315 4.77 -26.59 1.72
CA ALA A 315 6.15 -27.08 1.62
C ALA A 315 7.15 -26.06 2.16
N ARG A 316 6.90 -24.77 1.93
CA ARG A 316 7.75 -23.69 2.41
C ARG A 316 7.69 -23.54 3.93
N ALA A 317 6.49 -23.60 4.50
CA ALA A 317 6.31 -23.57 5.95
C ALA A 317 6.94 -24.80 6.63
N HIS A 318 6.84 -25.97 6.00
CA HIS A 318 7.47 -27.19 6.50
C HIS A 318 9.00 -27.11 6.47
N ALA A 319 9.58 -26.62 5.38
CA ALA A 319 11.03 -26.38 5.30
C ALA A 319 11.49 -25.43 6.43
N ALA A 320 10.80 -24.30 6.61
CA ALA A 320 11.10 -23.36 7.70
C ALA A 320 10.94 -24.00 9.08
N PHE A 321 9.93 -24.84 9.28
CA PHE A 321 9.71 -25.56 10.52
C PHE A 321 10.86 -26.53 10.84
N CYS A 322 11.27 -27.34 9.86
CA CYS A 322 12.36 -28.29 10.03
C CYS A 322 13.69 -27.57 10.27
N ASP A 323 14.04 -26.58 9.45
CA ASP A 323 15.36 -25.95 9.48
C ASP A 323 15.52 -24.96 10.64
N CYS A 324 14.49 -24.14 10.89
CA CYS A 324 14.59 -23.05 11.85
C CYS A 324 14.13 -23.42 13.25
N ILE A 325 13.23 -24.42 13.40
CA ILE A 325 12.57 -24.73 14.68
C ILE A 325 12.92 -26.12 15.21
N LEU A 326 12.87 -27.17 14.39
CA LEU A 326 13.15 -28.54 14.86
C LEU A 326 14.65 -28.85 14.91
N GLY A 327 15.38 -28.43 13.88
CA GLY A 327 16.82 -28.65 13.76
C GLY A 327 17.65 -27.80 14.72
N ASP A 328 18.92 -28.17 14.83
CA ASP A 328 19.98 -27.49 15.59
C ASP A 328 21.08 -26.92 14.67
N GLY A 329 20.82 -26.87 13.37
CA GLY A 329 21.75 -26.36 12.37
C GLY A 329 22.00 -24.84 12.47
N PRO A 330 22.89 -24.30 11.62
CA PRO A 330 23.26 -22.87 11.63
C PRO A 330 22.10 -21.90 11.41
N ASP A 331 21.04 -22.34 10.72
CA ASP A 331 19.82 -21.56 10.45
C ASP A 331 18.73 -21.74 11.54
N SER A 332 19.03 -22.51 12.60
CA SER A 332 18.10 -22.75 13.71
C SER A 332 17.97 -21.54 14.65
N PHE A 333 16.79 -21.42 15.27
CA PHE A 333 16.48 -20.34 16.20
C PHE A 333 16.16 -20.88 17.61
N PRO A 334 17.17 -21.28 18.42
CA PRO A 334 16.95 -21.93 19.71
C PRO A 334 16.13 -21.09 20.69
N GLY A 335 16.31 -19.76 20.69
CA GLY A 335 15.52 -18.85 21.51
C GLY A 335 14.04 -18.78 21.09
N ILE A 336 13.76 -18.77 19.78
CA ILE A 336 12.38 -18.79 19.26
C ILE A 336 11.74 -20.15 19.56
N ARG A 337 12.46 -21.24 19.33
CA ARG A 337 12.05 -22.62 19.65
C ARG A 337 11.65 -22.77 21.12
N ALA A 338 12.49 -22.29 22.05
CA ALA A 338 12.19 -22.32 23.48
C ALA A 338 10.93 -21.51 23.82
N ASN A 339 10.73 -20.36 23.18
CA ASN A 339 9.53 -19.54 23.34
C ASN A 339 8.27 -20.26 22.81
N LEU A 340 8.33 -20.85 21.62
CA LEU A 340 7.23 -21.62 21.03
C LEU A 340 6.79 -22.79 21.92
N ARG A 341 7.74 -23.52 22.53
CA ARG A 341 7.43 -24.57 23.51
C ARG A 341 6.75 -24.01 24.76
N ARG A 342 7.32 -22.94 25.34
CA ARG A 342 6.90 -22.44 26.65
C ARG A 342 5.59 -21.65 26.60
N ILE A 343 5.46 -20.72 25.66
CA ILE A 343 4.33 -19.78 25.54
C ILE A 343 3.25 -20.35 24.63
N HIS A 344 3.62 -20.75 23.41
CA HIS A 344 2.67 -21.25 22.40
C HIS A 344 2.36 -22.74 22.54
N LYS A 345 2.93 -23.41 23.55
CA LYS A 345 2.70 -24.84 23.86
C LYS A 345 2.90 -25.77 22.66
N LEU A 346 3.84 -25.41 21.79
CA LEU A 346 4.15 -26.20 20.60
C LEU A 346 4.65 -27.59 21.02
N PRO A 347 4.04 -28.70 20.56
CA PRO A 347 4.34 -30.05 21.02
C PRO A 347 5.59 -30.60 20.30
N ILE A 348 6.73 -29.95 20.50
CA ILE A 348 8.04 -30.38 19.99
C ILE A 348 8.92 -30.93 21.13
N PRO A 349 9.83 -31.88 20.85
CA PRO A 349 10.74 -32.46 21.84
C PRO A 349 11.59 -31.42 22.58
N GLU A 350 12.19 -31.79 23.70
CA GLU A 350 13.09 -30.89 24.43
C GLU A 350 14.37 -30.61 23.67
N ASP A 351 15.03 -31.67 23.25
CA ASP A 351 16.22 -31.62 22.40
C ASP A 351 15.84 -31.59 20.92
N ALA A 352 16.81 -31.27 20.06
CA ALA A 352 16.62 -31.32 18.62
C ALA A 352 16.23 -32.74 18.20
N ALA A 353 15.17 -32.87 17.40
CA ALA A 353 14.69 -34.17 16.95
C ALA A 353 15.57 -34.67 15.81
N ASP A 354 16.05 -35.91 15.89
CA ASP A 354 16.57 -36.58 14.71
C ASP A 354 15.40 -36.93 13.79
N LEU A 355 15.25 -36.16 12.72
CA LEU A 355 14.17 -36.34 11.73
C LEU A 355 14.35 -37.61 10.89
N THR A 356 15.48 -38.30 11.01
CA THR A 356 15.72 -39.61 10.39
C THR A 356 15.30 -40.78 11.29
N ASP A 357 15.18 -40.57 12.60
CA ASP A 357 14.70 -41.55 13.57
C ASP A 357 13.17 -41.43 13.75
N LEU A 358 12.45 -42.50 13.38
CA LEU A 358 11.00 -42.60 13.53
C LEU A 358 10.57 -43.16 14.89
N THR A 359 11.50 -43.66 15.70
CA THR A 359 11.19 -44.30 16.99
C THR A 359 11.05 -43.29 18.12
N SER A 360 11.89 -42.26 18.13
CA SER A 360 11.83 -41.16 19.11
C SER A 360 10.93 -40.00 18.70
N TYR A 361 10.76 -39.81 17.38
CA TYR A 361 9.95 -38.73 16.81
C TYR A 361 9.18 -39.22 15.57
N ASP A 362 7.99 -39.76 15.83
CA ASP A 362 7.15 -40.38 14.82
C ASP A 362 6.36 -39.35 13.96
N ASN A 363 5.65 -39.85 12.96
CA ASN A 363 4.85 -38.99 12.08
C ASN A 363 3.63 -38.38 12.79
N THR A 364 3.10 -39.00 13.84
CA THR A 364 1.97 -38.45 14.61
C THR A 364 2.42 -37.23 15.41
N GLN A 365 3.58 -37.32 16.06
CA GLN A 365 4.23 -36.20 16.75
C GLN A 365 4.62 -35.11 15.77
N HIS A 366 5.23 -35.46 14.63
CA HIS A 366 5.60 -34.49 13.60
C HIS A 366 4.40 -33.74 13.04
N ARG A 367 3.31 -34.45 12.76
CA ARG A 367 2.06 -33.85 12.30
C ARG A 367 1.49 -32.87 13.33
N ALA A 368 1.41 -33.27 14.59
CA ALA A 368 0.88 -32.43 15.67
C ALA A 368 1.74 -31.16 15.86
N ALA A 369 3.06 -31.32 15.83
CA ALA A 369 3.99 -30.21 15.94
C ALA A 369 3.92 -29.25 14.75
N PHE A 370 3.87 -29.77 13.52
CA PHE A 370 3.78 -28.95 12.33
C PHE A 370 2.43 -28.20 12.24
N LEU A 371 1.32 -28.86 12.59
CA LEU A 371 0.01 -28.21 12.70
C LEU A 371 0.03 -27.06 13.73
N GLY A 372 0.60 -27.29 14.91
CA GLY A 372 0.76 -26.26 15.93
C GLY A 372 1.63 -25.09 15.42
N PHE A 373 2.64 -25.38 14.61
CA PHE A 373 3.48 -24.34 13.99
C PHE A 373 2.69 -23.51 12.97
N LEU A 374 1.87 -24.12 12.12
CA LEU A 374 0.99 -23.39 11.19
C LEU A 374 -0.03 -22.49 11.93
N GLN A 375 -0.59 -22.98 13.03
CA GLN A 375 -1.48 -22.18 13.90
C GLN A 375 -0.74 -20.98 14.51
N PHE A 376 0.50 -21.20 14.98
CA PHE A 376 1.38 -20.10 15.40
C PHE A 376 1.63 -19.11 14.26
N LEU A 377 1.94 -19.59 13.05
CA LEU A 377 2.21 -18.73 11.90
C LEU A 377 1.01 -17.83 11.56
N ARG A 378 -0.21 -18.35 11.62
CA ARG A 378 -1.42 -17.53 11.43
C ARG A 378 -1.47 -16.36 12.44
N GLN A 379 -1.17 -16.61 13.70
CA GLN A 379 -1.13 -15.56 14.73
C GLN A 379 0.07 -14.61 14.51
N ASN A 380 1.22 -15.15 14.12
CA ASN A 380 2.45 -14.39 13.92
C ASN A 380 2.33 -13.42 12.73
N LEU A 381 1.84 -13.91 11.59
CA LEU A 381 1.66 -13.12 10.36
C LEU A 381 0.53 -12.09 10.47
N SER A 382 -0.42 -12.30 11.38
CA SER A 382 -1.45 -11.32 11.73
C SER A 382 -1.04 -10.37 12.87
N GLY A 383 0.24 -10.37 13.28
CA GLY A 383 0.76 -9.45 14.29
C GLY A 383 0.27 -9.71 15.72
N GLN A 384 -0.31 -10.89 15.99
CA GLN A 384 -0.89 -11.25 17.29
C GLN A 384 0.13 -11.89 18.25
N THR A 385 1.42 -11.91 17.89
CA THR A 385 2.49 -12.48 18.72
C THR A 385 3.66 -11.53 18.86
N ALA A 386 4.38 -11.58 19.99
CA ALA A 386 5.58 -10.79 20.21
C ALA A 386 6.83 -11.33 19.48
N ILE A 387 6.77 -12.52 18.87
CA ILE A 387 7.87 -13.09 18.09
C ILE A 387 7.96 -12.35 16.75
N ARG A 388 9.16 -11.93 16.35
CA ARG A 388 9.37 -11.28 15.04
C ARG A 388 8.91 -12.19 13.90
N VAL A 389 8.38 -11.62 12.83
CA VAL A 389 8.13 -12.38 11.60
C VAL A 389 9.46 -12.52 10.85
N ASP A 390 10.00 -13.73 10.77
CA ASP A 390 11.28 -14.00 10.09
C ASP A 390 11.08 -14.27 8.59
N PRO A 391 12.00 -13.85 7.70
CA PRO A 391 11.91 -14.14 6.27
C PRO A 391 11.75 -15.62 5.92
N ALA A 392 12.21 -16.55 6.78
CA ALA A 392 12.03 -17.98 6.55
C ALA A 392 10.54 -18.43 6.49
N TRP A 393 9.63 -17.70 7.14
CA TRP A 393 8.20 -18.02 7.16
C TRP A 393 7.26 -16.82 6.90
N ALA A 394 7.81 -15.66 6.58
CA ALA A 394 7.02 -14.53 6.05
C ALA A 394 6.32 -14.92 4.74
N SER A 395 5.21 -14.27 4.36
CA SER A 395 4.60 -14.56 3.06
C SER A 395 5.55 -14.24 1.90
N GLN A 396 5.53 -15.07 0.86
CA GLN A 396 6.35 -14.87 -0.33
C GLN A 396 5.98 -13.56 -1.03
N LEU A 397 4.68 -13.20 -1.01
CA LEU A 397 4.20 -11.91 -1.49
C LEU A 397 4.87 -10.74 -0.75
N ALA A 398 4.95 -10.78 0.59
CA ALA A 398 5.58 -9.71 1.35
C ALA A 398 7.09 -9.58 1.06
N ILE A 399 7.78 -10.71 0.82
CA ILE A 399 9.20 -10.70 0.45
C ILE A 399 9.37 -10.10 -0.95
N LEU A 400 8.55 -10.48 -1.92
CA LEU A 400 8.59 -9.95 -3.29
C LEU A 400 8.26 -8.44 -3.34
N GLN A 401 7.29 -7.98 -2.56
CA GLN A 401 7.01 -6.56 -2.39
C GLN A 401 8.22 -5.79 -1.84
N GLY A 402 9.00 -6.42 -0.95
CA GLY A 402 10.24 -5.83 -0.44
C GLY A 402 11.35 -5.76 -1.48
N ILE A 403 11.52 -6.83 -2.28
CA ILE A 403 12.44 -6.88 -3.41
C ILE A 403 12.15 -5.76 -4.41
N ALA A 404 10.88 -5.59 -4.77
CA ALA A 404 10.37 -4.60 -5.72
C ALA A 404 10.73 -3.13 -5.38
N ALA A 405 11.07 -2.84 -4.12
CA ALA A 405 11.51 -1.50 -3.72
C ALA A 405 12.88 -1.10 -4.29
N VAL A 406 13.69 -2.05 -4.76
CA VAL A 406 15.02 -1.81 -5.33
C VAL A 406 15.15 -2.37 -6.75
N SER A 407 14.63 -3.57 -7.00
CA SER A 407 14.69 -4.23 -8.31
C SER A 407 13.56 -5.26 -8.42
N LEU A 408 13.08 -5.50 -9.63
CA LEU A 408 12.05 -6.51 -9.88
C LEU A 408 12.70 -7.75 -10.52
N PRO A 409 12.33 -8.98 -10.11
CA PRO A 409 12.64 -10.16 -10.90
C PRO A 409 11.91 -10.08 -12.24
N ASP A 410 12.62 -10.32 -13.34
CA ASP A 410 12.01 -10.43 -14.67
C ASP A 410 11.11 -11.66 -14.77
N MET A 411 11.44 -12.72 -14.01
CA MET A 411 10.70 -13.98 -13.98
C MET A 411 10.49 -14.48 -12.55
N ILE A 412 9.27 -14.96 -12.27
CA ILE A 412 8.90 -15.58 -11.00
C ILE A 412 8.47 -17.01 -11.31
N PHE A 413 9.34 -17.97 -11.00
CA PHE A 413 9.11 -19.39 -11.29
C PHE A 413 8.39 -20.09 -10.16
N ARG A 414 7.77 -21.23 -10.47
CA ARG A 414 7.31 -22.17 -9.45
C ARG A 414 8.25 -23.35 -9.36
N GLU A 415 8.54 -23.78 -8.14
CA GLU A 415 9.45 -24.88 -7.88
C GLU A 415 9.09 -26.19 -8.60
N ASP A 416 7.80 -26.49 -8.75
CA ASP A 416 7.30 -27.70 -9.42
C ASP A 416 7.48 -27.69 -10.94
N ARG A 417 7.69 -26.50 -11.54
CA ARG A 417 7.96 -26.33 -12.99
C ARG A 417 9.36 -25.80 -13.27
N LEU A 418 10.19 -25.68 -12.23
CA LEU A 418 11.46 -24.96 -12.30
C LEU A 418 12.42 -25.55 -13.33
N ALA A 419 12.47 -26.88 -13.46
CA ALA A 419 13.34 -27.54 -14.42
C ALA A 419 13.05 -27.11 -15.87
N ASP A 420 11.77 -27.02 -16.23
CA ASP A 420 11.35 -26.61 -17.57
C ASP A 420 11.56 -25.09 -17.78
N GLU A 421 11.20 -24.29 -16.78
CA GLU A 421 11.24 -22.83 -16.86
C GLU A 421 12.68 -22.27 -16.91
N LEU A 422 13.63 -22.93 -16.24
CA LEU A 422 15.05 -22.57 -16.29
C LEU A 422 15.67 -22.78 -17.68
N GLY A 423 15.21 -23.77 -18.44
CA GLY A 423 15.63 -23.95 -19.83
C GLY A 423 15.25 -22.75 -20.69
N CYS A 424 14.01 -22.25 -20.54
CA CYS A 424 13.53 -21.06 -21.22
C CYS A 424 14.31 -19.78 -20.81
N LEU A 425 14.68 -19.66 -19.54
CA LEU A 425 15.50 -18.55 -19.06
C LEU A 425 16.92 -18.58 -19.65
N ALA A 426 17.55 -19.75 -19.63
CA ALA A 426 18.89 -19.96 -20.17
C ALA A 426 18.97 -19.59 -21.66
N ALA A 427 17.97 -20.00 -22.45
CA ALA A 427 17.89 -19.64 -23.87
C ALA A 427 17.80 -18.12 -24.10
N GLN A 428 17.12 -17.38 -23.22
CA GLN A 428 16.99 -15.92 -23.32
C GLN A 428 18.31 -15.17 -23.08
N VAL A 429 19.29 -15.80 -22.43
CA VAL A 429 20.65 -15.26 -22.26
C VAL A 429 21.68 -15.95 -23.17
N GLY A 430 21.22 -16.71 -24.17
CA GLY A 430 22.07 -17.34 -25.19
C GLY A 430 22.70 -18.67 -24.78
N ILE A 431 22.20 -19.31 -23.72
CA ILE A 431 22.68 -20.63 -23.29
C ILE A 431 21.78 -21.71 -23.91
N GLU A 432 22.29 -22.40 -24.93
CA GLU A 432 21.52 -23.41 -25.67
C GLU A 432 21.35 -24.73 -24.92
N MET A 433 22.36 -25.12 -24.12
CA MET A 433 22.38 -26.39 -23.38
C MET A 433 22.68 -26.15 -21.90
N PRO A 434 21.72 -25.62 -21.12
CA PRO A 434 21.92 -25.45 -19.69
C PRO A 434 22.04 -26.81 -18.97
N PRO A 435 22.80 -26.90 -17.87
CA PRO A 435 22.79 -28.09 -17.03
C PRO A 435 21.38 -28.33 -16.47
N ALA A 436 21.04 -29.59 -16.22
CA ALA A 436 19.79 -29.92 -15.52
C ALA A 436 19.87 -29.41 -14.07
N ILE A 437 18.78 -28.81 -13.58
CA ILE A 437 18.70 -28.50 -12.16
C ILE A 437 18.64 -29.81 -11.34
N GLY A 438 19.33 -29.82 -10.20
CA GLY A 438 19.26 -30.94 -9.26
C GLY A 438 17.93 -31.01 -8.52
N ASP A 439 17.84 -31.91 -7.54
CA ASP A 439 16.66 -32.01 -6.68
C ASP A 439 16.39 -30.68 -5.96
N THR A 440 15.17 -30.16 -6.15
CA THR A 440 14.71 -28.91 -5.56
C THR A 440 13.94 -29.15 -4.27
N GLU A 441 13.43 -30.37 -4.06
CA GLU A 441 12.64 -30.69 -2.88
C GLU A 441 13.46 -30.51 -1.59
N HIS A 442 12.77 -30.13 -0.52
CA HIS A 442 13.41 -30.07 0.79
C HIS A 442 13.86 -31.47 1.24
N PRO A 443 15.00 -31.65 1.95
CA PRO A 443 15.47 -32.96 2.40
C PRO A 443 14.44 -33.76 3.23
N HIS A 444 13.52 -33.05 3.89
CA HIS A 444 12.44 -33.65 4.68
C HIS A 444 11.07 -33.68 3.98
N THR A 445 10.99 -33.52 2.65
CA THR A 445 9.71 -33.56 1.91
C THR A 445 8.96 -34.88 2.11
N ASN A 446 9.67 -36.00 2.24
CA ASN A 446 9.03 -37.29 2.54
C ASN A 446 8.28 -37.29 3.88
N ARG A 447 8.80 -36.57 4.90
CA ARG A 447 8.07 -36.37 6.17
C ARG A 447 6.81 -35.54 5.95
N LEU A 448 6.88 -34.49 5.13
CA LEU A 448 5.69 -33.71 4.79
C LEU A 448 4.64 -34.56 4.08
N ARG A 449 5.01 -35.35 3.06
CA ARG A 449 4.11 -36.28 2.36
C ARG A 449 3.41 -37.24 3.32
N ALA A 450 4.11 -37.71 4.35
CA ALA A 450 3.57 -38.65 5.33
C ALA A 450 2.59 -38.00 6.34
N VAL A 451 2.70 -36.68 6.59
CA VAL A 451 1.84 -35.98 7.56
C VAL A 451 0.79 -35.08 6.93
N TYR A 452 0.88 -34.83 5.62
CA TYR A 452 -0.02 -33.97 4.90
C TYR A 452 -1.43 -34.56 4.84
N ASP A 453 -2.41 -33.70 5.11
CA ASP A 453 -3.83 -33.99 4.99
C ASP A 453 -4.61 -32.68 4.82
N PRO A 454 -5.95 -32.73 4.61
CA PRO A 454 -6.75 -31.53 4.45
C PRO A 454 -6.70 -30.56 5.63
N ILE A 455 -6.40 -31.03 6.85
CA ILE A 455 -6.31 -30.17 8.04
C ILE A 455 -5.01 -29.36 8.00
N ILE A 456 -3.90 -29.97 7.57
CA ILE A 456 -2.62 -29.26 7.33
C ILE A 456 -2.79 -28.23 6.21
N GLU A 457 -3.42 -28.60 5.09
CA GLU A 457 -3.66 -27.68 3.97
C GLU A 457 -4.52 -26.49 4.42
N GLU A 458 -5.61 -26.73 5.14
CA GLU A 458 -6.48 -25.65 5.65
C GLU A 458 -5.74 -24.74 6.63
N ALA A 459 -4.93 -25.29 7.53
CA ALA A 459 -4.12 -24.49 8.46
C ALA A 459 -3.07 -23.64 7.73
N ALA A 460 -2.43 -24.18 6.70
CA ALA A 460 -1.49 -23.43 5.87
C ALA A 460 -2.18 -22.34 5.04
N ARG A 461 -3.35 -22.63 4.48
CA ARG A 461 -4.18 -21.65 3.75
C ARG A 461 -4.63 -20.53 4.67
N ALA A 462 -5.00 -20.83 5.91
CA ALA A 462 -5.35 -19.82 6.90
C ALA A 462 -4.16 -18.94 7.31
N ALA A 463 -2.93 -19.47 7.33
CA ALA A 463 -1.73 -18.71 7.64
C ALA A 463 -1.23 -17.87 6.45
N TYR A 464 -1.29 -18.43 5.23
CA TYR A 464 -0.70 -17.86 4.01
C TYR A 464 -1.74 -17.47 2.96
N ALA A 465 -2.96 -17.10 3.37
CA ALA A 465 -4.07 -16.79 2.46
C ALA A 465 -3.68 -15.84 1.31
N ARG A 466 -2.80 -14.88 1.61
CA ARG A 466 -2.27 -13.91 0.63
C ARG A 466 -1.37 -14.53 -0.44
N ASP A 467 -0.54 -15.53 -0.10
CA ASP A 467 0.27 -16.25 -1.10
C ASP A 467 -0.63 -17.12 -1.98
N TYR A 468 -1.61 -17.80 -1.40
CA TYR A 468 -2.58 -18.59 -2.16
C TYR A 468 -3.37 -17.71 -3.15
N ALA A 469 -3.85 -16.56 -2.71
CA ALA A 469 -4.61 -15.64 -3.56
C ALA A 469 -3.73 -14.99 -4.63
N ALA A 470 -2.57 -14.41 -4.25
CA ALA A 470 -1.73 -13.67 -5.19
C ALA A 470 -1.07 -14.56 -6.24
N PHE A 471 -0.75 -15.80 -5.89
CA PHE A 471 -0.09 -16.74 -6.79
C PHE A 471 -1.00 -17.91 -7.20
N GLY A 472 -2.31 -17.87 -6.92
CA GLY A 472 -3.25 -18.91 -7.37
C GLY A 472 -2.86 -20.35 -7.01
N PHE A 473 -2.29 -20.58 -5.82
CA PHE A 473 -1.91 -21.93 -5.41
C PHE A 473 -3.15 -22.81 -5.16
N GLY A 474 -3.11 -24.04 -5.68
CA GLY A 474 -4.08 -25.11 -5.39
C GLY A 474 -3.83 -25.75 -4.02
N ASN A 475 -4.26 -27.00 -3.84
CA ASN A 475 -3.79 -27.81 -2.72
C ASN A 475 -2.39 -28.35 -3.04
N TRP A 476 -1.57 -28.62 -2.02
CA TRP A 476 -0.20 -29.08 -2.23
C TRP A 476 -0.12 -30.45 -2.91
N ALA A 477 -1.01 -31.37 -2.52
CA ALA A 477 -1.15 -32.70 -3.08
C ALA A 477 -2.63 -33.10 -3.21
#